data_AF-A0AA38P0L3-F1
#
_entry.id   AF-A0AA38P0L3-F1
#
_cell.length_a   1.000
_cell.length_b   1.000
_cell.length_c   1.000
_cell.angle_alpha   90.00
_cell.angle_beta   90.00
_cell.angle_gamma   90.00
#
_symmetry.space_group_name_H-M   'P 1'
#
loop_
_entity.id
_entity.type
_entity.pdbx_description
1 polymer ?
#
loop_
_entity_poly.entity_id
_entity_poly.type
_entity_poly.pdbx_seq_one_letter_code
_entity_poly.pdbx_strand_id
1 'polypeptide(L)'
;MLFTEISFQIGSGTPPLTRTDLATKLYMLASSYAFEEEFIRRDNSRIQGNGDLQEVFEDLKIRLEDKFDVTAEQRVTIRCTAQDMIFQKDRTSFCQLFVEVMAVLRRDKAALKMTNIFDLPGREKRLQSVVKKVTSSVRNAYRQDIRDSITGTEVKSLKAFTFDAAVKYKRGGPGEKADPVLAIHNAILVCCQVLI
;
A
#
# COMPACT_ATOMS: atom_id res chain seq x y z
N MET A 1 -45.44 -40.15 4.61
CA MET A 1 -45.80 -40.79 5.90
C MET A 1 -46.17 -39.78 6.98
N LEU A 2 -45.46 -38.66 7.16
CA LEU A 2 -45.78 -37.67 8.22
C LEU A 2 -47.21 -37.06 8.16
N PHE A 3 -47.77 -36.80 6.98
CA PHE A 3 -49.04 -36.08 6.84
C PHE A 3 -50.28 -36.89 7.30
N THR A 4 -50.25 -38.21 7.08
CA THR A 4 -51.31 -39.13 7.52
C THR A 4 -51.31 -39.30 9.03
N GLU A 5 -50.14 -39.28 9.65
CA GLU A 5 -49.93 -39.49 11.09
C GLU A 5 -50.35 -38.25 11.92
N ILE A 6 -50.05 -37.05 11.42
CA ILE A 6 -50.48 -35.77 12.02
C ILE A 6 -52.01 -35.62 11.92
N SER A 7 -52.60 -35.97 10.77
CA SER A 7 -54.06 -35.91 10.57
C SER A 7 -54.81 -36.84 11.53
N PHE A 8 -54.22 -38.01 11.82
CA PHE A 8 -54.77 -38.98 12.77
C PHE A 8 -54.66 -38.51 14.22
N GLN A 9 -53.54 -37.90 14.62
CA GLN A 9 -53.36 -37.35 15.98
C GLN A 9 -54.27 -36.16 16.27
N ILE A 10 -54.52 -35.28 15.29
CA ILE A 10 -55.40 -34.12 15.50
C ILE A 10 -56.87 -34.57 15.57
N GLY A 11 -57.29 -35.59 14.81
CA GLY A 11 -58.68 -36.06 14.79
C GLY A 11 -59.09 -36.97 15.96
N SER A 12 -58.14 -37.52 16.73
CA SER A 12 -58.38 -38.56 17.75
C SER A 12 -58.50 -38.05 19.20
N GLY A 13 -58.50 -36.73 19.42
CA GLY A 13 -58.76 -36.15 20.74
C GLY A 13 -60.16 -36.50 21.26
N THR A 14 -60.32 -36.66 22.58
CA THR A 14 -61.64 -36.82 23.22
C THR A 14 -62.04 -35.50 23.89
N PRO A 15 -63.19 -34.88 23.52
CA PRO A 15 -64.14 -35.28 22.48
C PRO A 15 -63.61 -35.07 21.05
N PRO A 16 -64.05 -35.89 20.07
CA PRO A 16 -63.59 -35.83 18.69
C PRO A 16 -63.91 -34.48 18.06
N LEU A 17 -62.92 -33.86 17.43
CA LEU A 17 -63.08 -32.59 16.74
C LEU A 17 -64.08 -32.74 15.60
N THR A 18 -64.95 -31.74 15.42
CA THR A 18 -65.86 -31.73 14.28
C THR A 18 -65.05 -31.64 12.99
N ARG A 19 -65.61 -32.12 11.87
CA ARG A 19 -64.93 -32.05 10.57
C ARG A 19 -64.51 -30.63 10.21
N THR A 20 -65.32 -29.64 10.60
CA THR A 20 -65.05 -28.22 10.40
C THR A 20 -63.85 -27.78 11.23
N ASP A 21 -63.78 -28.14 12.51
CA ASP A 21 -62.64 -27.79 13.38
C ASP A 21 -61.32 -28.42 12.91
N LEU A 22 -61.38 -29.68 12.44
CA LEU A 22 -60.22 -30.38 11.89
C LEU A 22 -59.73 -29.68 10.61
N ALA A 23 -60.65 -29.30 9.71
CA ALA A 23 -60.30 -28.58 8.49
C ALA A 23 -59.70 -27.20 8.79
N THR A 24 -60.26 -26.46 9.75
CA THR A 24 -59.72 -25.15 10.16
C THR A 24 -58.32 -25.28 10.77
N LYS A 25 -58.08 -26.29 11.62
CA LYS A 25 -56.74 -26.53 12.21
C LYS A 25 -55.71 -26.95 11.17
N LEU A 26 -56.07 -27.83 10.24
CA LEU A 26 -55.20 -28.22 9.13
C LEU A 26 -54.88 -27.02 8.22
N TYR A 27 -55.87 -26.19 7.93
CA TYR A 27 -55.68 -24.97 7.16
C TYR A 27 -54.75 -23.98 7.89
N MET A 28 -54.98 -23.72 9.18
CA MET A 28 -54.11 -22.86 9.99
C MET A 28 -52.67 -23.36 10.03
N LEU A 29 -52.47 -24.67 10.17
CA LEU A 29 -51.14 -25.30 10.17
C LEU A 29 -50.46 -25.13 8.80
N ALA A 30 -51.19 -25.40 7.71
CA ALA A 30 -50.69 -25.20 6.35
C ALA A 30 -50.33 -23.73 6.08
N SER A 31 -51.17 -22.78 6.51
CA SER A 31 -50.89 -21.35 6.41
C SER A 31 -49.66 -20.93 7.23
N SER A 32 -49.46 -21.51 8.42
CA SER A 32 -48.31 -21.21 9.27
C SER A 32 -47.00 -21.69 8.63
N TYR A 33 -46.99 -22.92 8.07
CA TYR A 33 -45.83 -23.43 7.34
C TYR A 33 -45.52 -22.63 6.07
N ALA A 34 -46.56 -22.25 5.31
CA ALA A 34 -46.38 -21.41 4.12
C ALA A 34 -45.79 -20.04 4.47
N PHE A 35 -46.19 -19.45 5.60
CA PHE A 35 -45.66 -18.18 6.07
C PHE A 35 -44.19 -18.29 6.52
N GLU A 36 -43.86 -19.35 7.24
CA GLU A 36 -42.49 -19.61 7.72
C GLU A 36 -41.52 -19.88 6.55
N GLU A 37 -41.94 -20.65 5.55
CA GLU A 37 -41.15 -20.88 4.34
C GLU A 37 -40.92 -19.58 3.55
N GLU A 38 -41.94 -18.72 3.43
CA GLU A 38 -41.80 -17.44 2.76
C GLU A 38 -40.87 -16.49 3.54
N PHE A 39 -40.92 -16.52 4.87
CA PHE A 39 -40.02 -15.76 5.73
C PHE A 39 -38.56 -16.20 5.54
N ILE A 40 -38.29 -17.50 5.60
CA ILE A 40 -36.96 -18.07 5.37
C ILE A 40 -36.46 -17.73 3.97
N ARG A 41 -37.31 -17.83 2.94
CA ARG A 41 -36.93 -17.47 1.57
C ARG A 41 -36.55 -16.00 1.45
N ARG A 42 -37.35 -15.09 2.03
CA ARG A 42 -37.05 -13.65 2.02
C ARG A 42 -35.77 -13.31 2.76
N ASP A 43 -35.52 -13.94 3.91
CA ASP A 43 -34.32 -13.70 4.70
C ASP A 43 -33.07 -14.22 3.97
N ASN A 44 -33.14 -15.43 3.40
CA ASN A 44 -32.08 -15.98 2.55
C ASN A 44 -31.79 -15.10 1.33
N SER A 45 -32.81 -14.58 0.65
CA SER A 45 -32.61 -13.65 -0.48
C SER A 45 -31.97 -12.32 -0.05
N ARG A 46 -32.27 -11.81 1.16
CA ARG A 46 -31.65 -10.60 1.70
C ARG A 46 -30.19 -10.82 2.10
N ILE A 47 -29.90 -11.96 2.73
CA ILE A 47 -28.54 -12.36 3.10
C ILE A 47 -27.70 -12.56 1.84
N GLN A 48 -28.25 -13.24 0.83
CA GLN A 48 -27.59 -13.48 -0.45
C GLN A 48 -27.32 -12.18 -1.20
N GLY A 49 -28.31 -11.28 -1.31
CA GLY A 49 -28.11 -9.97 -1.96
C GLY A 49 -27.08 -9.08 -1.26
N ASN A 50 -26.99 -9.16 0.08
CA ASN A 50 -25.95 -8.44 0.83
C ASN A 50 -24.56 -9.10 0.68
N GLY A 51 -24.49 -10.42 0.59
CA GLY A 51 -23.25 -11.15 0.33
C GLY A 51 -22.67 -10.83 -1.04
N ASP A 52 -23.52 -10.81 -2.08
CA ASP A 52 -23.13 -10.47 -3.45
C ASP A 52 -22.56 -9.03 -3.54
N LEU A 53 -23.15 -8.07 -2.80
CA LEU A 53 -22.63 -6.71 -2.73
C LEU A 53 -21.25 -6.64 -2.06
N GLN A 54 -21.03 -7.38 -0.96
CA GLN A 54 -19.74 -7.43 -0.29
C GLN A 54 -18.65 -8.02 -1.19
N GLU A 55 -18.97 -9.06 -1.95
CA GLU A 55 -18.04 -9.66 -2.91
C GLU A 55 -17.65 -8.68 -4.02
N VAL A 56 -18.62 -7.94 -4.57
CA VAL A 56 -18.35 -6.90 -5.57
C VAL A 56 -17.47 -5.78 -5.01
N PHE A 57 -17.68 -5.38 -3.75
CA PHE A 57 -16.83 -4.37 -3.10
C PHE A 57 -15.41 -4.88 -2.88
N GLU A 58 -15.23 -6.15 -2.52
CA GLU A 58 -13.89 -6.73 -2.35
C GLU A 58 -13.17 -6.85 -3.71
N ASP A 59 -13.85 -7.27 -4.77
CA ASP A 59 -13.27 -7.29 -6.13
C ASP A 59 -12.89 -5.88 -6.61
N LEU A 60 -13.75 -4.88 -6.37
CA LEU A 60 -13.44 -3.48 -6.65
C LEU A 60 -12.19 -3.00 -5.90
N LYS A 61 -12.08 -3.35 -4.61
CA LYS A 61 -10.92 -3.01 -3.78
C LYS A 61 -9.64 -3.65 -4.31
N ILE A 62 -9.68 -4.94 -4.67
CA ILE A 62 -8.54 -5.65 -5.27
C ILE A 62 -8.10 -4.98 -6.58
N ARG A 63 -9.04 -4.66 -7.47
CA ARG A 63 -8.73 -3.98 -8.74
C ARG A 63 -8.15 -2.58 -8.54
N LEU A 64 -8.62 -1.85 -7.53
CA LEU A 64 -8.07 -0.54 -7.18
C LEU A 64 -6.67 -0.66 -6.58
N GLU A 65 -6.39 -1.72 -5.82
CA GLU A 65 -5.06 -2.02 -5.30
C GLU A 65 -4.07 -2.37 -6.41
N ASP A 66 -4.48 -3.16 -7.41
CA ASP A 66 -3.62 -3.54 -8.55
C ASP A 66 -3.25 -2.33 -9.42
N LYS A 67 -4.16 -1.35 -9.54
CA LYS A 67 -3.92 -0.09 -10.26
C LYS A 67 -3.14 0.96 -9.46
N PHE A 68 -2.76 0.67 -8.22
CA PHE A 68 -2.02 1.63 -7.41
C PHE A 68 -0.64 1.93 -8.01
N ASP A 69 -0.31 3.21 -8.16
CA ASP A 69 1.04 3.66 -8.48
C ASP A 69 1.46 4.85 -7.62
N VAL A 70 2.77 5.00 -7.46
CA VAL A 70 3.37 6.10 -6.69
C VAL A 70 3.17 7.41 -7.47
N THR A 71 2.58 8.41 -6.80
CA THR A 71 2.26 9.70 -7.45
C THR A 71 3.52 10.47 -7.85
N ALA A 72 3.36 11.45 -8.76
CA ALA A 72 4.49 12.28 -9.18
C ALA A 72 5.13 13.05 -8.01
N GLU A 73 4.32 13.61 -7.10
CA GLU A 73 4.78 14.30 -5.89
C GLU A 73 5.57 13.36 -4.96
N GLN A 74 5.07 12.13 -4.78
CA GLN A 74 5.77 11.10 -4.00
C GLN A 74 7.10 10.70 -4.65
N ARG A 75 7.15 10.58 -5.99
CA ARG A 75 8.40 10.30 -6.72
C ARG A 75 9.43 11.41 -6.55
N VAL A 76 9.01 12.68 -6.57
CA VAL A 76 9.89 13.82 -6.27
C VAL A 76 10.42 13.73 -4.84
N THR A 77 9.54 13.45 -3.88
CA THR A 77 9.92 13.31 -2.47
C THR A 77 10.95 12.19 -2.26
N ILE A 78 10.74 11.03 -2.89
CA ILE A 78 11.69 9.89 -2.87
C ILE A 78 13.04 10.33 -3.46
N ARG A 79 13.03 11.04 -4.59
CA ARG A 79 14.26 11.52 -5.24
C ARG A 79 15.02 12.51 -4.35
N CYS A 80 14.34 13.51 -3.81
CA CYS A 80 14.96 14.49 -2.91
C CYS A 80 15.53 13.81 -1.65
N THR A 81 14.83 12.83 -1.09
CA THR A 81 15.32 12.05 0.06
C THR A 81 16.57 11.26 -0.32
N ALA A 82 16.57 10.57 -1.47
CA ALA A 82 17.73 9.83 -1.95
C ALA A 82 18.94 10.73 -2.26
N GLN A 83 18.71 11.92 -2.82
CA GLN A 83 19.74 12.92 -3.08
C GLN A 83 20.35 13.47 -1.80
N ASP A 84 19.53 13.78 -0.79
CA ASP A 84 20.04 14.28 0.48
C ASP A 84 20.87 13.21 1.20
N MET A 85 20.35 11.98 1.20
CA MET A 85 21.02 10.84 1.84
C MET A 85 22.33 10.47 1.15
N ILE A 86 22.40 10.45 -0.19
CA ILE A 86 23.64 10.09 -0.89
C ILE A 86 24.77 11.08 -0.61
N PHE A 87 24.42 12.33 -0.29
CA PHE A 87 25.35 13.43 -0.09
C PHE A 87 25.66 13.71 1.39
N GLN A 88 25.42 12.71 2.25
CA GLN A 88 25.80 12.76 3.66
C GLN A 88 27.31 12.60 3.83
N LYS A 89 27.93 13.48 4.63
CA LYS A 89 29.37 13.51 4.91
C LYS A 89 29.93 12.20 5.52
N ASP A 90 29.09 11.47 6.25
CA ASP A 90 29.48 10.26 6.97
C ASP A 90 29.13 8.97 6.19
N ARG A 91 28.68 9.09 4.93
CA ARG A 91 28.21 7.93 4.16
C ARG A 91 29.37 7.09 3.66
N THR A 92 29.31 5.80 3.96
CA THR A 92 30.24 4.79 3.45
C THR A 92 29.54 3.73 2.59
N SER A 93 28.23 3.52 2.79
CA SER A 93 27.40 2.56 2.08
C SER A 93 26.57 3.22 0.96
N PHE A 94 27.00 3.07 -0.29
CA PHE A 94 26.26 3.59 -1.46
C PHE A 94 25.30 2.57 -2.08
N CYS A 95 25.61 1.27 -2.01
CA CYS A 95 24.78 0.21 -2.60
C CYS A 95 23.48 -0.05 -1.84
N GLN A 96 23.45 0.21 -0.54
CA GLN A 96 22.29 -0.01 0.33
C GLN A 96 21.46 1.26 0.55
N LEU A 97 21.71 2.33 -0.21
CA LEU A 97 20.99 3.60 -0.12
C LEU A 97 19.46 3.41 -0.15
N PHE A 98 18.95 2.48 -0.96
CA PHE A 98 17.51 2.21 -1.04
C PHE A 98 16.90 1.70 0.27
N VAL A 99 17.66 0.93 1.06
CA VAL A 99 17.19 0.39 2.36
C VAL A 99 17.00 1.54 3.34
N GLU A 100 17.98 2.44 3.39
CA GLU A 100 17.95 3.58 4.28
C GLU A 100 16.89 4.60 3.86
N VAL A 101 16.74 4.86 2.56
CA VAL A 101 15.64 5.70 2.03
C VAL A 101 14.28 5.10 2.42
N MET A 102 14.07 3.79 2.25
CA MET A 102 12.83 3.13 2.69
C MET A 102 12.59 3.29 4.20
N ALA A 103 13.64 3.21 5.02
CA ALA A 103 13.52 3.39 6.46
C ALA A 103 13.10 4.82 6.84
N VAL A 104 13.66 5.85 6.18
CA VAL A 104 13.27 7.26 6.37
C VAL A 104 11.83 7.49 5.93
N LEU A 105 11.46 7.00 4.74
CA LEU A 105 10.08 7.15 4.23
C LEU A 105 9.05 6.51 5.17
N ARG A 106 9.39 5.35 5.77
CA ARG A 106 8.51 4.68 6.74
C ARG A 106 8.40 5.44 8.05
N ARG A 107 9.52 5.94 8.57
CA ARG A 107 9.58 6.73 9.81
C ARG A 107 8.76 8.01 9.69
N ASP A 108 8.95 8.74 8.59
CA ASP A 108 8.37 10.07 8.38
C ASP A 108 7.14 10.03 7.45
N LYS A 109 6.43 8.89 7.42
CA LYS A 109 5.34 8.65 6.46
C LYS A 109 4.24 9.71 6.48
N ALA A 110 3.96 10.30 7.66
CA ALA A 110 2.98 11.38 7.82
C ALA A 110 3.46 12.69 7.18
N ALA A 111 4.69 13.12 7.51
CA ALA A 111 5.27 14.35 7.00
C ALA A 111 5.50 14.32 5.48
N LEU A 112 5.79 13.14 4.94
CA LEU A 112 6.11 12.93 3.52
C LEU A 112 4.90 12.53 2.66
N LYS A 113 3.68 12.57 3.22
CA LYS A 113 2.43 12.18 2.53
C LYS A 113 2.49 10.76 1.93
N MET A 114 3.05 9.81 2.68
CA MET A 114 3.19 8.39 2.32
C MET A 114 2.30 7.46 3.16
N THR A 115 1.39 8.02 3.96
CA THR A 115 0.49 7.26 4.85
C THR A 115 -0.40 6.26 4.12
N ASN A 116 -0.71 6.52 2.85
CA ASN A 116 -1.54 5.65 2.01
C ASN A 116 -0.78 4.45 1.41
N ILE A 117 0.53 4.31 1.67
CA ILE A 117 1.38 3.26 1.09
C ILE A 117 1.80 2.25 2.15
N PHE A 118 2.33 2.75 3.26
CA PHE A 118 2.83 1.89 4.34
C PHE A 118 1.66 1.15 4.99
N ASP A 119 1.96 -0.02 5.55
CA ASP A 119 1.00 -0.96 6.16
C ASP A 119 0.16 -1.76 5.14
N LEU A 120 0.35 -1.52 3.83
CA LEU A 120 -0.26 -2.29 2.74
C LEU A 120 0.82 -3.02 1.91
N PRO A 121 0.95 -4.36 2.00
CA PRO A 121 2.11 -5.09 1.46
C PRO A 121 2.26 -4.96 -0.07
N GLY A 122 1.15 -4.92 -0.82
CA GLY A 122 1.19 -4.72 -2.28
C GLY A 122 1.76 -3.35 -2.66
N ARG A 123 1.31 -2.30 -1.97
CA ARG A 123 1.77 -0.92 -2.20
C ARG A 123 3.21 -0.72 -1.73
N GLU A 124 3.60 -1.33 -0.62
CA GLU A 124 4.99 -1.29 -0.15
C GLU A 124 5.94 -1.96 -1.15
N LYS A 125 5.57 -3.11 -1.74
CA LYS A 125 6.37 -3.77 -2.78
C LYS A 125 6.52 -2.90 -4.03
N ARG A 126 5.44 -2.22 -4.42
CA ARG A 126 5.46 -1.25 -5.54
C ARG A 126 6.37 -0.06 -5.24
N LEU A 127 6.23 0.54 -4.06
CA LEU A 127 7.09 1.63 -3.58
C LEU A 127 8.55 1.20 -3.56
N GLN A 128 8.86 0.03 -3.01
CA GLN A 128 10.23 -0.48 -2.95
C GLN A 128 10.87 -0.59 -4.35
N SER A 129 10.11 -1.03 -5.35
CA SER A 129 10.57 -1.09 -6.74
C SER A 129 10.89 0.30 -7.30
N VAL A 130 10.04 1.29 -7.02
CA VAL A 130 10.26 2.69 -7.40
C VAL A 130 11.49 3.26 -6.69
N VAL A 131 11.62 3.05 -5.38
CA VAL A 131 12.74 3.54 -4.58
C VAL A 131 14.06 2.97 -5.09
N LYS A 132 14.15 1.65 -5.34
CA LYS A 132 15.36 1.02 -5.91
C LYS A 132 15.78 1.66 -7.24
N LYS A 133 14.81 1.93 -8.13
CA LYS A 133 15.07 2.57 -9.42
C LYS A 133 15.58 4.00 -9.25
N VAL A 134 14.94 4.78 -8.38
CA VAL A 134 15.32 6.18 -8.12
C VAL A 134 16.69 6.25 -7.46
N THR A 135 16.96 5.45 -6.43
CA THR A 135 18.26 5.44 -5.73
C THR A 135 19.39 5.01 -6.66
N SER A 136 19.16 4.01 -7.52
CA SER A 136 20.14 3.60 -8.54
C SER A 136 20.43 4.74 -9.52
N SER A 137 19.38 5.42 -10.00
CA SER A 137 19.53 6.60 -10.88
C SER A 137 20.29 7.74 -10.21
N VAL A 138 19.98 8.08 -8.95
CA VAL A 138 20.66 9.13 -8.20
C VAL A 138 22.13 8.78 -7.96
N ARG A 139 22.42 7.52 -7.58
CA ARG A 139 23.79 7.04 -7.40
C ARG A 139 24.61 7.10 -8.68
N ASN A 140 24.03 6.68 -9.81
CA ASN A 140 24.71 6.73 -11.10
C ASN A 140 24.99 8.17 -11.52
N ALA A 141 24.03 9.09 -11.30
CA ALA A 141 24.22 10.52 -11.58
C ALA A 141 25.33 11.12 -10.71
N TYR A 142 25.35 10.81 -9.41
CA TYR A 142 26.37 11.30 -8.50
C TYR A 142 27.76 10.79 -8.86
N ARG A 143 27.87 9.50 -9.20
CA ARG A 143 29.12 8.91 -9.70
C ARG A 143 29.60 9.58 -10.99
N GLN A 144 28.69 9.88 -11.91
CA GLN A 144 29.01 10.55 -13.17
C GLN A 144 29.52 11.98 -12.89
N ASP A 145 28.83 12.73 -12.02
CA ASP A 145 29.28 14.09 -11.64
C ASP A 145 30.68 14.08 -10.99
N ILE A 146 30.96 13.09 -10.13
CA ILE A 146 32.31 12.91 -9.55
C ILE A 146 33.33 12.67 -10.67
N ARG A 147 33.05 11.73 -11.58
CA ARG A 147 33.96 11.41 -12.68
C ARG A 147 34.25 12.63 -13.56
N ASP A 148 33.20 13.34 -13.96
CA ASP A 148 33.30 14.50 -14.85
C ASP A 148 34.05 15.66 -14.19
N SER A 149 34.02 15.76 -12.86
CA SER A 149 34.81 16.74 -12.11
C SER A 149 36.33 16.48 -12.13
N ILE A 150 36.74 15.23 -12.37
CA ILE A 150 38.14 14.78 -12.35
C ILE A 150 38.69 14.67 -13.76
N THR A 151 37.91 14.11 -14.67
CA THR A 151 38.34 13.71 -16.01
C THR A 151 37.35 14.25 -17.04
N GLY A 152 37.86 14.98 -18.03
CA GLY A 152 37.05 15.47 -19.16
C GLY A 152 37.31 16.93 -19.46
N THR A 153 36.34 17.58 -20.11
CA THR A 153 36.37 19.00 -20.44
C THR A 153 35.91 19.90 -19.30
N GLU A 154 35.21 19.36 -18.30
CA GLU A 154 34.66 20.10 -17.15
C GLU A 154 35.39 19.77 -15.84
N VAL A 155 36.73 19.72 -15.87
CA VAL A 155 37.52 19.54 -14.64
C VAL A 155 37.28 20.72 -13.71
N LYS A 156 36.85 20.45 -12.47
CA LYS A 156 36.50 21.47 -11.48
C LYS A 156 37.42 21.38 -10.28
N SER A 157 37.70 22.53 -9.66
CA SER A 157 38.32 22.52 -8.33
C SER A 157 37.41 21.82 -7.33
N LEU A 158 37.99 21.17 -6.31
CA LEU A 158 37.23 20.50 -5.25
C LEU A 158 36.17 21.43 -4.61
N LYS A 159 36.51 22.71 -4.45
CA LYS A 159 35.61 23.73 -3.89
C LYS A 159 34.41 24.00 -4.80
N ALA A 160 34.65 24.15 -6.11
CA ALA A 160 33.58 24.36 -7.08
C ALA A 160 32.68 23.12 -7.20
N PHE A 161 33.27 21.92 -7.29
CA PHE A 161 32.52 20.67 -7.31
C PHE A 161 31.66 20.50 -6.06
N THR A 162 32.21 20.74 -4.87
CA THR A 162 31.47 20.60 -3.61
C THR A 162 30.28 21.55 -3.55
N PHE A 163 30.43 22.78 -4.06
CA PHE A 163 29.34 23.74 -4.13
C PHE A 163 28.25 23.30 -5.11
N ASP A 164 28.62 22.95 -6.35
CA ASP A 164 27.68 22.50 -7.39
C ASP A 164 26.93 21.23 -6.96
N ALA A 165 27.65 20.26 -6.38
CA ALA A 165 27.06 19.04 -5.86
C ALA A 165 26.11 19.33 -4.69
N ALA A 166 26.44 20.26 -3.81
CA ALA A 166 25.54 20.66 -2.74
C ALA A 166 24.29 21.37 -3.26
N VAL A 167 24.37 22.16 -4.33
CA VAL A 167 23.17 22.72 -4.99
C VAL A 167 22.26 21.62 -5.53
N LYS A 168 22.84 20.57 -6.12
CA LYS A 168 22.10 19.49 -6.80
C LYS A 168 21.56 18.42 -5.84
N TYR A 169 22.31 18.08 -4.80
CA TYR A 169 22.02 16.91 -3.96
C TYR A 169 21.55 17.25 -2.54
N LYS A 170 22.01 18.36 -1.96
CA LYS A 170 21.66 18.72 -0.58
C LYS A 170 20.30 19.42 -0.54
N ARG A 171 19.39 18.94 0.32
CA ARG A 171 18.11 19.62 0.50
C ARG A 171 18.33 21.00 1.15
N GLY A 172 17.81 22.05 0.53
CA GLY A 172 18.03 23.44 0.97
C GLY A 172 19.34 24.06 0.49
N GLY A 173 20.14 23.35 -0.31
CA GLY A 173 21.33 23.89 -0.97
C GLY A 173 22.60 23.94 -0.09
N PRO A 174 23.68 24.55 -0.59
CA PRO A 174 25.00 24.55 0.05
C PRO A 174 25.05 25.29 1.40
N GLY A 175 24.17 26.28 1.63
CA GLY A 175 24.29 27.25 2.73
C GLY A 175 25.32 28.36 2.41
N GLU A 176 25.53 29.29 3.35
CA GLU A 176 26.47 30.42 3.16
C GLU A 176 27.95 30.01 3.17
N LYS A 177 28.28 28.88 3.83
CA LYS A 177 29.66 28.38 3.93
C LYS A 177 29.71 26.93 3.48
N ALA A 178 30.70 26.62 2.63
CA ALA A 178 30.99 25.25 2.23
C ALA A 178 31.46 24.46 3.46
N ASP A 179 30.78 23.35 3.78
CA ASP A 179 31.15 22.49 4.90
C ASP A 179 32.51 21.83 4.60
N PRO A 180 33.56 22.11 5.41
CA PRO A 180 34.89 21.55 5.17
C PRO A 180 34.91 20.03 5.28
N VAL A 181 34.04 19.42 6.10
CA VAL A 181 33.97 17.96 6.26
C VAL A 181 33.42 17.31 4.99
N LEU A 182 32.43 17.94 4.37
CA LEU A 182 31.86 17.50 3.11
C LEU A 182 32.87 17.62 1.96
N ALA A 183 33.68 18.68 1.96
CA ALA A 183 34.76 18.84 0.99
C ALA A 183 35.84 17.75 1.14
N ILE A 184 36.20 17.39 2.38
CA ILE A 184 37.11 16.27 2.67
C ILE A 184 36.51 14.95 2.19
N HIS A 185 35.22 14.71 2.48
CA HIS A 185 34.53 13.51 2.02
C HIS A 185 34.56 13.40 0.49
N ASN A 186 34.22 14.47 -0.22
CA ASN A 186 34.30 14.52 -1.68
C ASN A 186 35.73 14.30 -2.20
N ALA A 187 36.75 14.85 -1.51
CA ALA A 187 38.15 14.63 -1.88
C ALA A 187 38.54 13.15 -1.79
N ILE A 188 38.10 12.47 -0.73
CA ILE A 188 38.32 11.03 -0.55
C ILE A 188 37.62 10.25 -1.67
N LEU A 189 36.36 10.57 -1.98
CA LEU A 189 35.62 9.91 -3.06
C LEU A 189 36.27 10.11 -4.43
N VAL A 190 36.76 11.32 -4.69
CA VAL A 190 37.49 11.67 -5.91
C VAL A 190 38.80 10.87 -6.02
N CYS A 191 39.59 10.82 -4.94
CA CYS A 191 40.86 10.09 -4.92
C CYS A 191 40.68 8.58 -5.03
N CYS A 192 39.67 8.02 -4.37
CA CYS A 192 39.53 6.58 -4.27
C CYS A 192 38.83 5.94 -5.48
N GLN A 193 38.09 6.68 -6.32
CA GLN A 193 37.26 6.12 -7.41
C GLN A 193 36.40 4.89 -6.99
N VAL A 194 36.15 4.69 -5.70
CA VAL A 194 35.39 3.55 -5.17
C VAL A 194 33.90 3.83 -5.32
N LEU A 195 33.40 3.72 -6.56
CA LEU A 195 31.98 3.60 -6.84
C LEU A 195 31.79 2.54 -7.94
N ILE A 196 31.83 1.28 -7.50
CA ILE A 196 31.16 0.13 -8.15
C ILE A 196 29.66 0.24 -7.87
#